data_AF-A0A7S1PSX0-F1
#
_entry.id   AF-A0A7S1PSX0-F1
#
_cell.length_a   1.000
_cell.length_b   1.000
_cell.length_c   1.000
_cell.angle_alpha   90.00
_cell.angle_beta   90.00
_cell.angle_gamma   90.00
#
_symmetry.space_group_name_H-M   'P 1'
#
loop_
_entity.id
_entity.type
_entity.pdbx_description
1 polymer ?
#
loop_
_entity_poly.entity_id
_entity_poly.type
_entity_poly.pdbx_seq_one_letter_code
_entity_poly.pdbx_strand_id
1 'polypeptide(L)'
;RLQSLNVSWCDITDRAILALAKGRRNASAPGSPLIEAGAPAMKRGFSIEVSDTSGDVTGDALVALAEASGGLSELNVSGTHGAVTDAHLAAIADASTDTLEVLKAASDTRLSDVGINAVASRCPNLTSLDVAWSSGKITDDAIATVAKKCPKLRELNVSHTTGHTTDKGLLEVAAHCKQLESLSSCVTYGDVTDTGLTAIAKGCPRLVA
;
A
#
# COMPACT_ATOMS: atom_id res chain seq x y z
N ARG A 1 -22.52 -3.47 6.33
CA ARG A 1 -21.73 -3.79 5.12
C ARG A 1 -20.31 -4.09 5.57
N LEU A 2 -19.65 -5.12 5.05
CA LEU A 2 -18.27 -5.48 5.43
C LEU A 2 -17.32 -4.35 4.97
N GLN A 3 -16.55 -3.78 5.89
CA GLN A 3 -15.62 -2.66 5.65
C GLN A 3 -14.15 -3.08 5.70
N SER A 4 -13.85 -4.16 6.40
CA SER A 4 -12.52 -4.76 6.44
C SER A 4 -12.62 -6.26 6.22
N LEU A 5 -11.60 -6.82 5.58
CA LEU A 5 -11.42 -8.25 5.38
C LEU A 5 -9.97 -8.58 5.74
N ASN A 6 -9.76 -9.27 6.85
CA ASN A 6 -8.48 -9.87 7.21
C ASN A 6 -8.61 -11.38 7.04
N VAL A 7 -7.75 -11.96 6.20
CA VAL A 7 -7.68 -13.40 5.94
C VAL A 7 -6.27 -13.94 6.15
N SER A 8 -5.45 -13.20 6.90
CA SER A 8 -4.11 -13.61 7.30
C SER A 8 -4.18 -14.87 8.15
N TRP A 9 -3.22 -15.77 7.99
CA TRP A 9 -3.15 -17.03 8.76
C TRP A 9 -4.40 -17.92 8.64
N CYS A 10 -5.19 -17.76 7.58
CA CYS A 10 -6.39 -18.55 7.32
C CYS A 10 -6.20 -19.48 6.12
N ASP A 11 -6.91 -20.62 6.11
CA ASP A 11 -7.04 -21.52 4.95
C ASP A 11 -8.04 -20.97 3.90
N ILE A 12 -7.94 -19.66 3.65
CA ILE A 12 -8.80 -18.95 2.71
C ILE A 12 -8.10 -18.95 1.36
N THR A 13 -8.85 -19.34 0.33
CA THR A 13 -8.37 -19.41 -1.05
C THR A 13 -8.98 -18.32 -1.91
N ASP A 14 -8.42 -18.11 -3.09
CA ASP A 14 -8.98 -17.27 -4.15
C ASP A 14 -10.48 -17.49 -4.39
N ARG A 15 -10.97 -18.73 -4.26
CA ARG A 15 -12.39 -19.04 -4.47
C ARG A 15 -13.30 -18.24 -3.53
N ALA A 16 -12.91 -18.10 -2.26
CA ALA A 16 -13.69 -17.36 -1.28
C ALA A 16 -13.63 -15.85 -1.55
N ILE A 17 -12.44 -15.33 -1.89
CA ILE A 17 -12.24 -13.91 -2.25
C ILE A 17 -13.04 -13.55 -3.51
N LEU A 18 -13.01 -14.40 -4.53
CA LEU A 18 -13.79 -14.21 -5.77
C LEU A 18 -15.30 -14.33 -5.53
N ALA A 19 -15.75 -15.19 -4.61
CA ALA A 19 -17.16 -15.25 -4.22
C ALA A 19 -17.60 -13.95 -3.52
N LEU A 20 -16.76 -13.39 -2.64
CA LEU A 20 -17.00 -12.09 -2.02
C LEU A 20 -17.04 -10.96 -3.06
N ALA A 21 -16.11 -10.96 -4.02
CA ALA A 21 -16.09 -9.99 -5.12
C ALA A 21 -17.38 -10.05 -5.96
N LYS A 22 -17.85 -11.26 -6.31
CA LYS A 22 -19.13 -11.46 -7.02
C LYS A 22 -20.32 -10.92 -6.20
N GLY A 23 -20.36 -11.22 -4.91
CA GLY A 23 -21.41 -10.70 -4.02
C GLY A 23 -21.44 -9.16 -3.97
N ARG A 24 -20.27 -8.51 -3.95
CA ARG A 24 -20.16 -7.05 -3.97
C ARG A 24 -20.55 -6.42 -5.31
N ARG A 25 -20.19 -7.04 -6.44
CA ARG A 25 -20.65 -6.60 -7.77
C ARG A 25 -22.17 -6.65 -7.86
N ASN A 26 -22.78 -7.75 -7.41
CA ASN A 26 -24.25 -7.89 -7.39
C ASN A 26 -24.92 -6.85 -6.49
N ALA A 27 -24.33 -6.57 -5.32
CA ALA A 27 -24.82 -5.54 -4.41
C ALA A 27 -24.75 -4.13 -5.01
N SER A 28 -23.84 -3.90 -5.95
CA SER A 28 -23.59 -2.59 -6.58
C SER A 28 -24.23 -2.45 -7.98
N ALA A 29 -24.91 -3.49 -8.47
CA ALA A 29 -25.53 -3.49 -9.80
C ALA A 29 -26.79 -2.61 -9.85
N PRO A 30 -27.10 -1.96 -10.99
CA PRO A 30 -28.35 -1.22 -11.18
C PRO A 30 -29.57 -2.12 -10.93
N GLY A 31 -30.53 -1.67 -10.12
CA GLY A 31 -31.70 -2.46 -9.70
C GLY A 31 -31.45 -3.39 -8.50
N SER A 32 -30.28 -3.32 -7.85
CA SER A 32 -30.11 -3.97 -6.56
C SER A 32 -30.93 -3.24 -5.48
N PRO A 33 -31.46 -3.95 -4.46
CA PRO A 33 -32.22 -3.32 -3.38
C PRO A 33 -31.47 -2.21 -2.66
N LEU A 34 -30.13 -2.26 -2.69
CA LEU A 34 -29.25 -1.27 -2.08
C LEU A 34 -29.13 0.02 -2.91
N ILE A 35 -29.13 -0.09 -4.24
CA ILE A 35 -29.13 1.06 -5.15
C ILE A 35 -30.52 1.70 -5.17
N GLU A 36 -31.60 0.89 -5.20
CA GLU A 36 -32.98 1.36 -5.16
C GLU A 36 -33.33 2.10 -3.85
N ALA A 37 -32.70 1.72 -2.73
CA ALA A 37 -32.81 2.43 -1.46
C ALA A 37 -32.06 3.79 -1.42
N GLY A 38 -31.47 4.24 -2.53
CA GLY A 38 -30.75 5.51 -2.60
C GLY A 38 -29.43 5.52 -1.83
N ALA A 39 -28.85 4.34 -1.52
CA ALA A 39 -27.58 4.29 -0.81
C ALA A 39 -26.47 4.85 -1.71
N PRO A 40 -25.71 5.87 -1.27
CA PRO A 40 -24.60 6.39 -2.06
C PRO A 40 -23.64 5.26 -2.42
N ALA A 41 -23.07 5.33 -3.63
CA ALA A 41 -21.99 4.46 -4.07
C ALA A 41 -20.94 4.33 -2.95
N MET A 42 -20.48 3.10 -2.71
CA MET A 42 -19.70 2.67 -1.55
C MET A 42 -18.32 3.35 -1.50
N LYS A 43 -18.27 4.65 -1.21
CA LYS A 43 -17.07 5.49 -1.14
C LYS A 43 -16.32 5.39 0.20
N ARG A 44 -16.69 4.45 1.08
CA ARG A 44 -16.09 4.35 2.41
C ARG A 44 -15.21 3.11 2.48
N GLY A 45 -13.93 3.41 2.69
CA GLY A 45 -12.75 2.57 2.62
C GLY A 45 -12.98 1.10 2.89
N PHE A 46 -12.72 0.29 1.87
CA PHE A 46 -12.62 -1.15 2.03
C PHE A 46 -11.16 -1.50 2.30
N SER A 47 -10.90 -2.13 3.43
CA SER A 47 -9.56 -2.54 3.86
C SER A 47 -9.38 -4.04 3.66
N ILE A 48 -8.28 -4.45 3.05
CA ILE A 48 -7.95 -5.86 2.84
C ILE A 48 -6.58 -6.16 3.44
N GLU A 49 -6.51 -7.26 4.19
CA GLU A 49 -5.29 -7.76 4.79
C GLU A 49 -5.15 -9.27 4.52
N VAL A 50 -4.05 -9.64 3.87
CA VAL A 50 -3.73 -10.99 3.36
C VAL A 50 -2.30 -11.41 3.72
N SER A 51 -1.78 -10.90 4.83
CA SER A 51 -0.43 -11.22 5.27
C SER A 51 -0.26 -12.68 5.65
N ASP A 52 0.92 -13.25 5.38
CA ASP A 52 1.31 -14.60 5.80
C ASP A 52 0.29 -15.69 5.42
N THR A 53 -0.23 -15.61 4.20
CA THR A 53 -1.08 -16.66 3.62
C THR A 53 -0.21 -17.73 2.95
N SER A 54 -0.65 -18.98 2.94
CA SER A 54 0.04 -20.16 2.38
C SER A 54 0.26 -20.12 0.85
N GLY A 55 0.09 -18.96 0.21
CA GLY A 55 0.09 -18.79 -1.25
C GLY A 55 -1.27 -19.06 -1.91
N ASP A 56 -2.29 -19.37 -1.12
CA ASP A 56 -3.65 -19.68 -1.59
C ASP A 56 -4.48 -18.45 -1.98
N VAL A 57 -3.98 -17.26 -1.61
CA VAL A 57 -4.52 -15.96 -2.04
C VAL A 57 -3.55 -15.32 -3.02
N THR A 58 -3.96 -15.22 -4.28
CA THR A 58 -3.18 -14.63 -5.36
C THR A 58 -3.51 -13.15 -5.55
N GLY A 59 -2.59 -12.43 -6.20
CA GLY A 59 -2.82 -11.05 -6.61
C GLY A 59 -4.06 -10.88 -7.52
N ASP A 60 -4.41 -11.88 -8.34
CA ASP A 60 -5.58 -11.81 -9.22
C ASP A 60 -6.89 -11.73 -8.44
N ALA A 61 -7.01 -12.52 -7.36
CA ALA A 61 -8.20 -12.46 -6.51
C ALA A 61 -8.31 -11.11 -5.78
N LEU A 62 -7.18 -10.53 -5.37
CA LEU A 62 -7.13 -9.19 -4.78
C LEU A 62 -7.54 -8.10 -5.77
N VAL A 63 -7.07 -8.16 -7.02
CA VAL A 63 -7.47 -7.25 -8.09
C VAL A 63 -8.98 -7.30 -8.30
N ALA A 64 -9.54 -8.51 -8.46
CA ALA A 64 -10.98 -8.69 -8.65
C ALA A 64 -11.81 -8.12 -7.50
N LEU A 65 -11.31 -8.23 -6.26
CA LEU A 65 -11.96 -7.70 -5.07
C LEU A 65 -11.82 -6.16 -4.96
N ALA A 66 -10.68 -5.58 -5.33
CA ALA A 66 -10.48 -4.13 -5.41
C ALA A 66 -11.46 -3.50 -6.41
N GLU A 67 -11.56 -4.07 -7.62
CA GLU A 67 -12.53 -3.64 -8.64
C GLU A 67 -13.98 -3.76 -8.14
N ALA A 68 -14.31 -4.86 -7.47
CA ALA A 68 -15.66 -5.12 -6.98
C ALA A 68 -16.06 -4.23 -5.79
N SER A 69 -15.09 -3.65 -5.08
CA SER A 69 -15.33 -2.81 -3.89
C SER A 69 -15.43 -1.32 -4.21
N GLY A 70 -15.14 -0.92 -5.46
CA GLY A 70 -15.10 0.50 -5.84
C GLY A 70 -13.84 1.22 -5.35
N GLY A 71 -12.76 0.47 -5.13
CA GLY A 71 -11.48 0.95 -4.60
C GLY A 71 -11.25 0.57 -3.14
N LEU A 72 -9.97 0.36 -2.81
CA LEU A 72 -9.51 0.06 -1.47
C LEU A 72 -9.03 1.33 -0.76
N SER A 73 -9.23 1.41 0.55
CA SER A 73 -8.54 2.40 1.39
C SER A 73 -7.26 1.85 1.98
N GLU A 74 -7.22 0.56 2.30
CA GLU A 74 -6.06 -0.07 2.90
C GLU A 74 -5.80 -1.42 2.25
N LEU A 75 -4.55 -1.67 1.92
CA LEU A 75 -4.08 -2.94 1.41
C LEU A 75 -2.85 -3.38 2.21
N ASN A 76 -2.95 -4.54 2.88
CA ASN A 76 -1.81 -5.22 3.47
C ASN A 76 -1.59 -6.56 2.77
N VAL A 77 -0.48 -6.65 2.03
CA VAL A 77 0.00 -7.83 1.30
C VAL A 77 1.34 -8.32 1.83
N SER A 78 1.76 -7.83 3.01
CA SER A 78 3.06 -8.15 3.58
C SER A 78 3.24 -9.67 3.76
N GLY A 79 4.40 -10.21 3.40
CA GLY A 79 4.68 -11.64 3.57
C GLY A 79 3.87 -12.55 2.64
N THR A 80 3.35 -12.05 1.51
CA THR A 80 2.70 -12.93 0.51
C THR A 80 3.70 -13.76 -0.30
N HIS A 81 5.01 -13.64 -0.02
CA HIS A 81 6.10 -14.44 -0.61
C HIS A 81 6.06 -14.52 -2.14
N GLY A 82 5.60 -13.45 -2.79
CA GLY A 82 5.41 -13.45 -4.22
C GLY A 82 4.13 -14.11 -4.69
N ALA A 83 3.02 -14.03 -3.94
CA ALA A 83 1.69 -14.19 -4.51
C ALA A 83 1.23 -12.90 -5.22
N VAL A 84 1.73 -11.74 -4.76
CA VAL A 84 1.52 -10.41 -5.37
C VAL A 84 2.74 -10.01 -6.20
N THR A 85 2.54 -9.28 -7.32
CA THR A 85 3.60 -8.74 -8.20
C THR A 85 3.38 -7.23 -8.38
N ASP A 86 4.35 -6.55 -8.97
CA ASP A 86 4.20 -5.18 -9.46
C ASP A 86 2.98 -5.01 -10.39
N ALA A 87 2.69 -6.00 -11.25
CA ALA A 87 1.54 -5.94 -12.16
C ALA A 87 0.21 -6.00 -11.40
N HIS A 88 0.10 -6.86 -10.39
CA HIS A 88 -1.08 -6.89 -9.52
C HIS A 88 -1.23 -5.59 -8.74
N LEU A 89 -0.13 -5.06 -8.19
CA LEU A 89 -0.14 -3.81 -7.44
C LEU A 89 -0.55 -2.62 -8.32
N ALA A 90 -0.09 -2.58 -9.57
CA ALA A 90 -0.53 -1.60 -10.56
C ALA A 90 -2.03 -1.68 -10.86
N ALA A 91 -2.57 -2.89 -11.06
CA ALA A 91 -3.99 -3.10 -11.30
C ALA A 91 -4.86 -2.74 -10.08
N ILE A 92 -4.39 -3.05 -8.86
CA ILE A 92 -5.06 -2.64 -7.62
C ILE A 92 -5.03 -1.11 -7.48
N ALA A 93 -3.92 -0.47 -7.83
CA ALA A 93 -3.81 0.99 -7.83
C ALA A 93 -4.76 1.64 -8.85
N ASP A 94 -4.92 1.05 -10.04
CA ASP A 94 -5.91 1.48 -11.03
C ASP A 94 -7.34 1.40 -10.45
N ALA A 95 -7.69 0.28 -9.81
CA ALA A 95 -8.99 0.09 -9.17
C ALA A 95 -9.20 0.98 -7.94
N SER A 96 -8.12 1.43 -7.29
CA SER A 96 -8.14 2.20 -6.03
C SER A 96 -7.65 3.64 -6.21
N THR A 97 -7.81 4.19 -7.42
CA THR A 97 -7.44 5.58 -7.74
C THR A 97 -8.11 6.54 -6.73
N ASP A 98 -7.32 7.45 -6.17
CA ASP A 98 -7.72 8.42 -5.13
C ASP A 98 -8.32 7.87 -3.83
N THR A 99 -8.45 6.54 -3.67
CA THR A 99 -9.06 5.93 -2.48
C THR A 99 -8.04 5.26 -1.57
N LEU A 100 -6.92 4.77 -2.10
CA LEU A 100 -5.90 4.09 -1.30
C LEU A 100 -5.13 5.06 -0.42
N GLU A 101 -5.17 4.82 0.88
CA GLU A 101 -4.54 5.60 1.94
C GLU A 101 -3.42 4.82 2.65
N VAL A 102 -3.49 3.50 2.70
CA VAL A 102 -2.51 2.64 3.37
C VAL A 102 -2.07 1.51 2.45
N LEU A 103 -0.76 1.38 2.26
CA LEU A 103 -0.15 0.22 1.60
C LEU A 103 0.90 -0.39 2.53
N LYS A 104 0.73 -1.67 2.85
CA LYS A 104 1.74 -2.49 3.54
C LYS A 104 2.12 -3.66 2.65
N ALA A 105 3.40 -3.74 2.33
CA ALA A 105 3.98 -4.65 1.36
C ALA A 105 5.36 -5.14 1.85
N ALA A 106 5.50 -5.30 3.17
CA ALA A 106 6.74 -5.72 3.79
C ALA A 106 7.04 -7.19 3.50
N SER A 107 8.32 -7.58 3.52
CA SER A 107 8.75 -8.98 3.34
C SER A 107 8.30 -9.63 2.01
N ASP A 108 8.04 -8.81 0.99
CA ASP A 108 7.70 -9.29 -0.36
C ASP A 108 8.92 -9.34 -1.28
N THR A 109 9.04 -10.43 -2.04
CA THR A 109 10.21 -10.73 -2.89
C THR A 109 10.01 -10.37 -4.37
N ARG A 110 8.78 -10.08 -4.78
CA ARG A 110 8.40 -9.77 -6.17
C ARG A 110 7.91 -8.35 -6.40
N LEU A 111 8.02 -7.50 -5.39
CA LEU A 111 7.73 -6.07 -5.52
C LEU A 111 9.02 -5.30 -5.76
N SER A 112 8.93 -4.26 -6.56
CA SER A 112 10.02 -3.36 -6.91
C SER A 112 9.53 -1.92 -7.02
N ASP A 113 10.45 -1.01 -7.37
CA ASP A 113 10.11 0.37 -7.71
C ASP A 113 8.95 0.47 -8.70
N VAL A 114 8.80 -0.48 -9.63
CA VAL A 114 7.71 -0.48 -10.63
C VAL A 114 6.34 -0.49 -9.94
N GLY A 115 6.12 -1.40 -9.00
CA GLY A 115 4.85 -1.51 -8.28
C GLY A 115 4.60 -0.32 -7.36
N ILE A 116 5.62 0.12 -6.63
CA ILE A 116 5.49 1.28 -5.72
C ILE A 116 5.22 2.58 -6.50
N ASN A 117 5.90 2.80 -7.63
CA ASN A 117 5.66 3.94 -8.50
C ASN A 117 4.27 3.91 -9.13
N ALA A 118 3.77 2.71 -9.45
CA ALA A 118 2.41 2.52 -9.96
C ALA A 118 1.36 3.01 -8.96
N VAL A 119 1.54 2.70 -7.68
CA VAL A 119 0.68 3.15 -6.58
C VAL A 119 0.82 4.65 -6.38
N ALA A 120 2.04 5.16 -6.21
CA ALA A 120 2.29 6.57 -5.96
C ALA A 120 1.67 7.47 -7.04
N SER A 121 1.70 7.03 -8.31
CA SER A 121 1.18 7.80 -9.44
C SER A 121 -0.36 7.87 -9.50
N ARG A 122 -1.07 6.92 -8.87
CA ARG A 122 -2.54 6.78 -8.93
C ARG A 122 -3.23 7.06 -7.59
N CYS A 123 -2.49 6.99 -6.49
CA CYS A 123 -2.99 7.08 -5.13
C CYS A 123 -2.34 8.28 -4.41
N PRO A 124 -2.67 9.53 -4.78
CA PRO A 124 -2.08 10.73 -4.16
C PRO A 124 -2.51 10.93 -2.70
N ASN A 125 -3.53 10.20 -2.24
CA ASN A 125 -4.03 10.23 -0.87
C ASN A 125 -3.30 9.26 0.08
N LEU A 126 -2.24 8.59 -0.39
CA LEU A 126 -1.45 7.69 0.44
C LEU A 126 -0.90 8.41 1.69
N THR A 127 -1.19 7.84 2.85
CA THR A 127 -0.79 8.34 4.17
C THR A 127 0.19 7.41 4.87
N SER A 128 0.17 6.11 4.55
CA SER A 128 1.09 5.12 5.12
C SER A 128 1.65 4.22 4.04
N LEU A 129 2.98 4.07 4.03
CA LEU A 129 3.70 3.13 3.19
C LEU A 129 4.67 2.28 4.03
N ASP A 130 4.47 0.98 4.01
CA ASP A 130 5.41 0.01 4.59
C ASP A 130 5.94 -0.92 3.50
N VAL A 131 7.25 -0.85 3.26
CA VAL A 131 8.01 -1.69 2.32
C VAL A 131 9.23 -2.29 3.01
N ALA A 132 9.15 -2.50 4.33
CA ALA A 132 10.26 -3.06 5.08
C ALA A 132 10.62 -4.48 4.62
N TRP A 133 11.87 -4.90 4.85
CA TRP A 133 12.36 -6.25 4.51
C TRP A 133 12.24 -6.61 3.02
N SER A 134 12.16 -5.61 2.14
CA SER A 134 12.16 -5.82 0.70
C SER A 134 13.56 -6.21 0.21
N SER A 135 13.63 -7.20 -0.68
CA SER A 135 14.89 -7.83 -1.12
C SER A 135 15.72 -6.97 -2.11
N GLY A 136 15.93 -5.70 -1.80
CA GLY A 136 16.78 -4.77 -2.56
C GLY A 136 16.24 -4.31 -3.93
N LYS A 137 14.95 -4.52 -4.20
CA LYS A 137 14.29 -4.08 -5.44
C LYS A 137 13.58 -2.74 -5.31
N ILE A 138 13.50 -2.22 -4.08
CA ILE A 138 12.92 -0.92 -3.77
C ILE A 138 14.07 0.01 -3.39
N THR A 139 14.14 1.15 -4.08
CA THR A 139 15.26 2.08 -4.03
C THR A 139 14.82 3.50 -3.70
N ASP A 140 15.80 4.39 -3.50
CA ASP A 140 15.58 5.83 -3.37
C ASP A 140 14.68 6.44 -4.46
N ASP A 141 14.67 5.88 -5.69
CA ASP A 141 13.85 6.40 -6.78
C ASP A 141 12.35 6.17 -6.53
N ALA A 142 11.97 5.03 -5.96
CA ALA A 142 10.58 4.81 -5.54
C ALA A 142 10.20 5.70 -4.36
N ILE A 143 11.09 5.85 -3.37
CA ILE A 143 10.85 6.71 -2.22
C ILE A 143 10.69 8.17 -2.66
N ALA A 144 11.52 8.63 -3.59
CA ALA A 144 11.43 9.97 -4.17
C ALA A 144 10.12 10.17 -4.95
N THR A 145 9.68 9.15 -5.70
CA THR A 145 8.41 9.20 -6.43
C THR A 145 7.22 9.27 -5.48
N VAL A 146 7.20 8.44 -4.43
CA VAL A 146 6.21 8.50 -3.36
C VAL A 146 6.20 9.88 -2.71
N ALA A 147 7.37 10.41 -2.33
CA ALA A 147 7.46 11.72 -1.70
C ALA A 147 6.87 12.83 -2.57
N LYS A 148 7.17 12.82 -3.87
CA LYS A 148 6.70 13.84 -4.83
C LYS A 148 5.21 13.73 -5.16
N LYS A 149 4.64 12.51 -5.14
CA LYS A 149 3.27 12.25 -5.58
C LYS A 149 2.26 12.11 -4.43
N CYS A 150 2.72 11.77 -3.23
CA CYS A 150 1.90 11.50 -2.05
C CYS A 150 2.25 12.51 -0.91
N PRO A 151 1.91 13.80 -1.04
CA PRO A 151 2.27 14.83 -0.05
C PRO A 151 1.57 14.67 1.31
N LYS A 152 0.59 13.76 1.39
CA LYS A 152 -0.15 13.42 2.62
C LYS A 152 0.49 12.29 3.42
N LEU A 153 1.67 11.81 3.01
CA LEU A 153 2.37 10.75 3.72
C LEU A 153 2.67 11.15 5.17
N ARG A 154 2.25 10.29 6.10
CA ARG A 154 2.39 10.41 7.56
C ARG A 154 3.28 9.32 8.11
N GLU A 155 3.24 8.12 7.55
CA GLU A 155 4.02 6.97 8.00
C GLU A 155 4.83 6.39 6.83
N LEU A 156 6.13 6.25 7.03
CA LEU A 156 7.03 5.61 6.07
C LEU A 156 7.91 4.59 6.79
N ASN A 157 7.81 3.32 6.36
CA ASN A 157 8.69 2.26 6.82
C ASN A 157 9.48 1.67 5.65
N VAL A 158 10.78 1.91 5.66
CA VAL A 158 11.79 1.42 4.69
C VAL A 158 12.89 0.64 5.42
N SER A 159 12.58 0.09 6.60
CA SER A 159 13.55 -0.66 7.40
C SER A 159 13.96 -1.95 6.69
N HIS A 160 15.21 -2.37 6.85
CA HIS A 160 15.74 -3.57 6.22
C HIS A 160 15.64 -3.63 4.67
N THR A 161 15.54 -2.49 3.97
CA THR A 161 15.74 -2.41 2.52
C THR A 161 17.23 -2.20 2.20
N THR A 162 18.03 -3.26 2.32
CA THR A 162 19.51 -3.19 2.31
C THR A 162 20.08 -2.61 1.02
N GLY A 163 20.95 -1.59 1.10
CA GLY A 163 21.81 -1.13 -0.01
C GLY A 163 21.14 -0.26 -1.09
N HIS A 164 19.88 0.11 -0.92
CA HIS A 164 19.10 0.78 -1.97
C HIS A 164 18.28 1.99 -1.52
N THR A 165 18.02 2.12 -0.21
CA THR A 165 17.39 3.31 0.37
C THR A 165 18.41 4.01 1.25
N THR A 166 18.78 5.24 0.88
CA THR A 166 19.83 6.03 1.51
C THR A 166 19.31 7.40 1.97
N ASP A 167 20.22 8.27 2.43
CA ASP A 167 19.91 9.68 2.69
C ASP A 167 19.24 10.40 1.50
N LYS A 168 19.43 9.95 0.25
CA LYS A 168 18.79 10.56 -0.92
C LYS A 168 17.27 10.43 -0.89
N GLY A 169 16.75 9.24 -0.61
CA GLY A 169 15.31 9.02 -0.46
C GLY A 169 14.74 9.85 0.69
N LEU A 170 15.46 9.91 1.81
CA LEU A 170 15.04 10.71 2.98
C LEU A 170 15.06 12.22 2.71
N LEU A 171 16.01 12.72 1.91
CA LEU A 171 16.04 14.12 1.50
C LEU A 171 14.78 14.51 0.69
N GLU A 172 14.33 13.62 -0.19
CA GLU A 172 13.11 13.83 -0.98
C GLU A 172 11.85 13.78 -0.11
N VAL A 173 11.80 12.84 0.84
CA VAL A 173 10.73 12.79 1.86
C VAL A 173 10.70 14.06 2.69
N ALA A 174 11.86 14.52 3.18
CA ALA A 174 11.98 15.78 3.92
C ALA A 174 11.54 16.99 3.10
N ALA A 175 11.80 17.00 1.79
CA ALA A 175 11.43 18.09 0.89
C ALA A 175 9.90 18.17 0.69
N HIS A 176 9.21 17.03 0.54
CA HIS A 176 7.83 16.99 0.05
C HIS A 176 6.78 16.54 1.09
N CYS A 177 7.13 15.66 2.04
CA CYS A 177 6.20 15.06 3.00
C CYS A 177 6.17 15.83 4.34
N LYS A 178 5.54 17.00 4.36
CA LYS A 178 5.47 17.88 5.55
C LYS A 178 4.59 17.34 6.68
N GLN A 179 3.79 16.32 6.38
CA GLN A 179 2.88 15.68 7.33
C GLN A 179 3.47 14.40 7.94
N LEU A 180 4.72 14.06 7.64
CA LEU A 180 5.36 12.87 8.18
C LEU A 180 5.39 12.93 9.71
N GLU A 181 4.86 11.89 10.34
CA GLU A 181 4.71 11.71 11.78
C GLU A 181 5.55 10.53 12.28
N SER A 182 5.73 9.49 11.45
CA SER A 182 6.51 8.29 11.76
C SER A 182 7.45 7.93 10.61
N LEU A 183 8.72 7.68 10.95
CA LEU A 183 9.73 7.19 10.02
C LEU A 183 10.47 6.00 10.66
N SER A 184 10.38 4.86 10.00
CA SER A 184 11.17 3.68 10.32
C SER A 184 12.14 3.42 9.18
N SER A 185 13.41 3.78 9.38
CA SER A 185 14.48 3.61 8.40
C SER A 185 15.64 2.79 8.96
N CYS A 186 15.36 1.89 9.91
CA CYS A 186 16.40 1.07 10.52
C CYS A 186 16.88 0.05 9.48
N VAL A 187 18.03 0.32 8.86
CA VAL A 187 18.70 -0.56 7.91
C VAL A 187 20.10 -0.92 8.42
N THR A 188 20.63 -2.00 7.85
CA THR A 188 22.03 -2.42 7.95
C THR A 188 23.01 -1.25 7.85
N TYR A 189 24.13 -1.34 8.57
CA TYR A 189 25.15 -0.30 8.74
C TYR A 189 25.43 0.55 7.48
N GLY A 190 25.19 1.87 7.55
CA GLY A 190 25.84 2.88 6.71
C GLY A 190 25.00 3.54 5.61
N ASP A 191 23.78 3.07 5.32
CA ASP A 191 22.98 3.61 4.20
C ASP A 191 22.22 4.90 4.56
N VAL A 192 21.72 4.99 5.79
CA VAL A 192 21.09 6.19 6.36
C VAL A 192 22.00 6.75 7.44
N THR A 193 22.32 8.04 7.33
CA THR A 193 23.23 8.74 8.23
C THR A 193 22.53 9.90 8.96
N ASP A 194 23.27 10.58 9.83
CA ASP A 194 22.84 11.82 10.47
C ASP A 194 22.38 12.87 9.45
N THR A 195 22.87 12.82 8.21
CA THR A 195 22.46 13.73 7.14
C THR A 195 20.99 13.53 6.79
N GLY A 196 20.56 12.28 6.55
CA GLY A 196 19.17 11.95 6.24
C GLY A 196 18.24 12.26 7.41
N LEU A 197 18.63 11.88 8.64
CA LEU A 197 17.81 12.18 9.83
C LEU A 197 17.71 13.67 10.12
N THR A 198 18.80 14.44 9.95
CA THR A 198 18.78 15.89 10.09
C THR A 198 17.89 16.55 9.04
N ALA A 199 17.88 16.03 7.81
CA ALA A 199 17.00 16.52 6.76
C ALA A 199 15.54 16.30 7.13
N ILE A 200 15.18 15.09 7.59
CA ILE A 200 13.82 14.78 8.04
C ILE A 200 13.42 15.68 9.22
N ALA A 201 14.28 15.84 10.23
CA ALA A 201 14.00 16.69 11.38
C ALA A 201 13.74 18.16 10.99
N LYS A 202 14.40 18.67 9.95
CA LYS A 202 14.16 20.02 9.41
C LYS A 202 12.93 20.09 8.50
N GLY A 203 12.67 19.04 7.74
CA GLY A 203 11.66 18.98 6.69
C GLY A 203 10.26 18.59 7.19
N CYS A 204 10.18 17.82 8.27
CA CYS A 204 8.97 17.17 8.78
C CYS A 204 8.68 17.63 10.21
N PRO A 205 7.97 18.76 10.41
CA PRO A 205 7.75 19.35 11.74
C PRO A 205 6.80 18.54 12.64
N ARG A 206 6.13 17.52 12.10
CA ARG A 206 5.18 16.66 12.82
C ARG A 206 5.78 15.31 13.23
N LEU A 207 7.06 15.08 12.93
CA LEU A 207 7.73 13.83 13.31
C LEU A 207 7.74 13.73 14.84
N VAL A 208 7.13 12.67 15.36
CA VAL A 208 7.14 12.39 16.79
C VAL A 208 8.43 11.63 17.10
N ALA A 209 9.31 12.25 17.87
CA ALA A 209 10.55 11.65 18.38
C ALA A 209 10.30 10.80 19.63
#